data_AF-A0A7Z7FUY5-F1
#
_entry.id   AF-A0A7Z7FUY5-F1
#
_cell.length_a   1.000
_cell.length_b   1.000
_cell.length_c   1.000
_cell.angle_alpha   90.00
_cell.angle_beta   90.00
_cell.angle_gamma   90.00
#
_symmetry.space_group_name_H-M   'P 1'
#
loop_
_entity.id
_entity.type
_entity.pdbx_description
1 polymer ?
#
loop_
_entity_poly.entity_id
_entity_poly.type
_entity_poly.pdbx_seq_one_letter_code
_entity_poly.pdbx_strand_id
1 'polypeptide(L)'
;MTIAPAPRRPPSPESEHDTPRGLRSLAWTAAGWSTLYALYRGYYAFGGTLALPGRLRGDAHATFAAINAFAMVALLLGAGAALLAPRIRSTRFRIAYVVGCWAVAVGCVMHALVDMTVRVLSIGGALAVAYPSALWSSVDVRAADLQDLFGNEPWFLVEGVLFGAIGVLCVRSRRGRRGFFLSAVLAIAVAVAIGLLTASGHLPRVIVG
;
A
#
# COMPACT_ATOMS: atom_id res chain seq x y z
N MET A 1 -29.73 -40.80 44.13
CA MET A 1 -28.63 -39.93 44.57
C MET A 1 -28.21 -39.10 43.36
N THR A 2 -28.75 -37.89 43.24
CA THR A 2 -28.60 -37.06 42.03
C THR A 2 -27.38 -36.17 42.21
N ILE A 3 -26.31 -36.45 41.48
CA ILE A 3 -25.07 -35.66 41.53
C ILE A 3 -25.34 -34.34 40.81
N ALA A 4 -25.37 -33.23 41.56
CA ALA A 4 -25.48 -31.90 40.99
C ALA A 4 -24.26 -31.62 40.07
N PRO A 5 -24.47 -31.09 38.85
CA PRO A 5 -23.37 -30.76 37.96
C PRO A 5 -22.51 -29.66 38.59
N ALA A 6 -21.19 -29.89 38.57
CA ALA A 6 -20.22 -28.94 39.08
C ALA A 6 -20.40 -27.55 38.43
N PRO A 7 -20.30 -26.46 39.20
CA PRO A 7 -20.42 -25.11 38.67
C PRO A 7 -19.38 -24.88 37.57
N ARG A 8 -19.85 -24.44 36.39
CA ARG A 8 -18.96 -24.07 35.28
C ARG A 8 -18.03 -22.96 35.79
N ARG A 9 -16.72 -23.22 35.78
CA ARG A 9 -15.73 -22.19 36.07
C ARG A 9 -15.97 -20.99 35.14
N PRO A 10 -16.02 -19.75 35.67
CA PRO A 10 -16.05 -18.58 34.82
C PRO A 10 -14.80 -18.58 33.93
N PRO A 11 -14.92 -18.16 32.66
CA PRO A 11 -13.75 -18.05 31.79
C PRO A 11 -12.71 -17.15 32.45
N SER A 12 -11.48 -17.62 32.54
CA SER A 12 -10.36 -16.86 33.10
C SER A 12 -10.17 -15.55 32.31
N PRO A 13 -10.04 -14.39 32.98
CA PRO A 13 -9.87 -13.09 32.33
C PRO A 13 -8.58 -12.96 31.51
N GLU A 14 -7.67 -13.93 31.57
CA GLU A 14 -6.37 -13.91 30.88
C GLU A 14 -6.42 -14.27 29.38
N SER A 15 -7.54 -14.72 28.83
CA SER A 15 -7.59 -15.14 27.41
C SER A 15 -7.75 -14.00 26.39
N GLU A 16 -7.82 -12.74 26.83
CA GLU A 16 -8.21 -11.63 25.95
C GLU A 16 -7.07 -10.89 25.24
N HIS A 17 -5.81 -11.30 25.43
CA HIS A 17 -4.63 -10.56 24.96
C HIS A 17 -3.63 -11.35 24.10
N ASP A 18 -4.01 -12.53 23.63
CA ASP A 18 -3.17 -13.26 22.68
C ASP A 18 -3.11 -12.52 21.35
N THR A 19 -1.91 -12.03 21.03
CA THR A 19 -1.60 -11.49 19.71
C THR A 19 -1.90 -12.58 18.67
N PRO A 20 -2.67 -12.30 17.60
CA PRO A 20 -2.97 -13.31 16.59
C PRO A 20 -1.70 -13.99 16.09
N ARG A 21 -1.74 -15.33 15.97
CA ARG A 21 -0.62 -16.10 15.42
C ARG A 21 -0.24 -15.52 14.05
N GLY A 22 1.05 -15.26 13.84
CA GLY A 22 1.58 -14.71 12.60
C GLY A 22 1.59 -13.18 12.48
N LEU A 23 0.85 -12.42 13.31
CA LEU A 23 0.78 -10.95 13.20
C LEU A 23 2.17 -10.30 13.36
N ARG A 24 3.01 -10.80 14.27
CA ARG A 24 4.38 -10.28 14.45
C ARG A 24 5.25 -10.53 13.23
N SER A 25 5.17 -11.73 12.65
CA SER A 25 5.93 -12.07 11.44
C SER A 25 5.50 -11.16 10.30
N LEU A 26 4.20 -11.01 10.09
CA LEU A 26 3.63 -10.16 9.04
C LEU A 26 4.01 -8.69 9.23
N ALA A 27 3.97 -8.18 10.45
CA ALA A 27 4.40 -6.83 10.79
C ALA A 27 5.89 -6.58 10.46
N TRP A 28 6.76 -7.55 10.76
CA TRP A 28 8.17 -7.47 10.38
C TRP A 28 8.38 -7.56 8.87
N THR A 29 7.64 -8.43 8.18
CA THR A 29 7.68 -8.52 6.72
C THR A 29 7.27 -7.20 6.07
N ALA A 30 6.14 -6.62 6.51
CA ALA A 30 5.68 -5.31 6.05
C ALA A 30 6.73 -4.23 6.34
N ALA A 31 7.23 -4.14 7.57
CA ALA A 31 8.23 -3.13 7.93
C ALA A 31 9.52 -3.25 7.11
N GLY A 32 10.00 -4.49 6.89
CA GLY A 32 11.15 -4.75 6.04
C GLY A 32 10.90 -4.32 4.61
N TRP A 33 9.73 -4.65 4.06
CA TRP A 33 9.31 -4.24 2.72
C TRP A 33 9.23 -2.71 2.62
N SER A 34 8.47 -2.01 3.45
CA SER A 34 8.40 -0.54 3.39
C SER A 34 9.79 0.11 3.55
N THR A 35 10.65 -0.44 4.42
CA THR A 35 12.02 0.10 4.62
C THR A 35 12.90 -0.07 3.39
N LEU A 36 12.89 -1.24 2.75
CA LEU A 36 13.69 -1.47 1.54
C LEU A 36 13.29 -0.50 0.42
N TYR A 37 12.00 -0.23 0.25
CA TYR A 37 11.56 0.76 -0.72
C TYR A 37 11.90 2.19 -0.31
N ALA A 38 11.82 2.49 0.99
CA ALA A 38 12.22 3.79 1.51
C ALA A 38 13.69 4.07 1.18
N LEU A 39 14.57 3.06 1.23
CA LEU A 39 15.97 3.22 0.80
C LEU A 39 16.09 3.51 -0.70
N TYR A 40 15.32 2.81 -1.53
CA TYR A 40 15.26 3.06 -2.97
C TYR A 40 14.76 4.48 -3.30
N ARG A 41 13.69 4.95 -2.63
CA ARG A 41 13.21 6.33 -2.77
C ARG A 41 14.21 7.33 -2.18
N GLY A 42 14.85 6.97 -1.08
CA GLY A 42 15.91 7.76 -0.43
C GLY A 42 17.10 8.00 -1.36
N TYR A 43 17.52 7.00 -2.13
CA TYR A 43 18.57 7.16 -3.13
C TYR A 43 18.29 8.35 -4.07
N TYR A 44 17.09 8.45 -4.63
CA TYR A 44 16.68 9.57 -5.47
C TYR A 44 16.47 10.87 -4.68
N ALA A 45 15.99 10.78 -3.44
CA ALA A 45 15.83 11.94 -2.55
C ALA A 45 17.16 12.65 -2.27
N PHE A 46 18.26 11.90 -2.23
CA PHE A 46 19.62 12.42 -2.03
C PHE A 46 20.37 12.68 -3.36
N GLY A 47 19.66 12.82 -4.47
CA GLY A 47 20.25 13.22 -5.76
C GLY A 47 20.78 12.06 -6.60
N GLY A 48 20.44 10.82 -6.24
CA GLY A 48 20.69 9.66 -7.08
C GLY A 48 20.04 9.80 -8.45
N THR A 49 20.71 9.32 -9.49
CA THR A 49 20.27 9.41 -10.90
C THR A 49 20.48 8.11 -11.68
N LEU A 50 21.05 7.09 -11.05
CA LEU A 50 21.19 5.76 -11.66
C LEU A 50 19.80 5.20 -11.96
N ALA A 51 19.67 4.56 -13.11
CA ALA A 51 18.44 3.93 -13.59
C ALA A 51 17.23 4.87 -13.76
N LEU A 52 17.45 6.20 -13.87
CA LEU A 52 16.39 7.07 -14.36
C LEU A 52 16.06 6.70 -15.82
N PRO A 53 14.78 6.61 -16.20
CA PRO A 53 14.38 6.27 -17.57
C PRO A 53 14.50 7.47 -18.52
N GLY A 54 15.16 8.55 -18.10
CA GLY A 54 15.20 9.80 -18.84
C GLY A 54 16.11 10.83 -18.17
N ARG A 55 16.09 12.03 -18.72
CA ARG A 55 16.84 13.17 -18.20
C ARG A 55 15.89 14.15 -17.54
N LEU A 56 16.11 14.41 -16.26
CA LEU A 56 15.43 15.49 -15.55
C LEU A 56 15.75 16.83 -16.18
N ARG A 57 14.81 17.77 -16.09
CA ARG A 57 15.10 19.18 -16.39
C ARG A 57 15.99 19.77 -15.29
N GLY A 58 16.85 20.73 -15.66
CA GLY A 58 17.79 21.35 -14.72
C GLY A 58 17.12 21.98 -13.50
N ASP A 59 15.94 22.57 -13.68
CA ASP A 59 15.12 23.18 -12.64
C ASP A 59 14.25 22.17 -11.85
N ALA A 60 14.09 20.94 -12.35
CA ALA A 60 13.22 19.93 -11.76
C ALA A 60 13.90 19.04 -10.71
N HIS A 61 15.23 19.10 -10.56
CA HIS A 61 15.96 18.23 -9.63
C HIS A 61 15.48 18.37 -8.17
N ALA A 62 15.24 19.59 -7.70
CA ALA A 62 14.77 19.84 -6.34
C ALA A 62 13.36 19.27 -6.12
N THR A 63 12.46 19.46 -7.09
CA THR A 63 11.10 18.90 -7.05
C THR A 63 11.12 17.37 -7.07
N PHE A 64 11.94 16.78 -7.93
CA PHE A 64 12.11 15.32 -7.99
C PHE A 64 12.65 14.76 -6.68
N ALA A 65 13.67 15.38 -6.09
CA ALA A 65 14.21 15.00 -4.80
C ALA A 65 13.16 15.12 -3.68
N ALA A 66 12.36 16.19 -3.67
CA ALA A 66 11.31 16.41 -2.67
C ALA A 66 10.20 15.34 -2.74
N ILE A 67 9.74 14.96 -3.94
CA ILE A 67 8.75 13.88 -4.12
C ILE A 67 9.29 12.56 -3.60
N ASN A 68 10.57 12.27 -3.86
CA ASN A 68 11.22 11.06 -3.39
C ASN A 68 11.46 11.07 -1.87
N ALA A 69 11.81 12.22 -1.28
CA ALA A 69 11.96 12.40 0.16
C ALA A 69 10.61 12.20 0.88
N PHE A 70 9.53 12.77 0.33
CA PHE A 70 8.18 12.58 0.86
C PHE A 70 7.80 11.10 0.85
N ALA A 71 8.00 10.41 -0.28
CA ALA A 71 7.73 8.98 -0.38
C ALA A 71 8.56 8.16 0.62
N MET A 72 9.87 8.45 0.75
CA MET A 72 10.73 7.82 1.75
C MET A 72 10.18 7.97 3.17
N VAL A 73 9.81 9.19 3.58
CA VAL A 73 9.26 9.44 4.92
C VAL A 73 7.94 8.70 5.11
N ALA A 74 7.03 8.74 4.13
CA ALA A 74 5.76 8.02 4.19
C ALA A 74 5.95 6.51 4.37
N LEU A 75 6.91 5.92 3.65
CA LEU A 75 7.24 4.49 3.75
C LEU A 75 7.86 4.13 5.11
N LEU A 76 8.72 4.97 5.68
CA LEU A 76 9.26 4.76 7.03
C LEU A 76 8.18 4.86 8.10
N LEU A 77 7.22 5.79 7.95
CA LEU A 77 6.04 5.85 8.81
C LEU A 77 5.17 4.60 8.68
N GLY A 78 5.00 4.09 7.45
CA GLY A 78 4.39 2.79 7.18
C GLY A 78 5.09 1.65 7.94
N ALA A 79 6.41 1.56 7.83
CA ALA A 79 7.20 0.56 8.55
C ALA A 79 6.96 0.62 10.06
N GLY A 80 7.01 1.82 10.64
CA GLY A 80 6.72 2.03 12.06
C GLY A 80 5.29 1.63 12.44
N ALA A 81 4.31 1.98 11.60
CA ALA A 81 2.91 1.62 11.80
C ALA A 81 2.70 0.10 11.76
N ALA A 82 3.36 -0.62 10.84
CA ALA A 82 3.31 -2.08 10.79
C ALA A 82 3.82 -2.71 12.10
N LEU A 83 4.97 -2.25 12.60
CA LEU A 83 5.56 -2.73 13.86
C LEU A 83 4.72 -2.37 15.11
N LEU A 84 3.84 -1.37 15.00
CA LEU A 84 2.94 -1.01 16.08
C LEU A 84 1.77 -1.99 16.22
N ALA A 85 1.37 -2.70 15.15
CA ALA A 85 0.21 -3.60 15.14
C ALA A 85 0.06 -4.50 16.38
N PRO A 86 1.08 -5.28 16.82
CA PRO A 86 0.95 -6.18 17.98
C PRO A 86 0.90 -5.44 19.33
N ARG A 87 1.19 -4.13 19.36
CA ARG A 87 1.24 -3.31 20.58
C ARG A 87 -0.04 -2.52 20.83
N ILE A 88 -0.96 -2.47 19.86
CA ILE A 88 -2.20 -1.68 19.99
C ILE A 88 -3.19 -2.40 20.90
N ARG A 89 -3.37 -1.86 22.12
CA ARG A 89 -4.33 -2.39 23.11
C ARG A 89 -5.65 -1.63 23.18
N SER A 90 -5.61 -0.32 22.94
CA SER A 90 -6.80 0.52 22.98
C SER A 90 -7.74 0.24 21.81
N THR A 91 -9.02 0.03 22.11
CA THR A 91 -10.05 -0.22 21.09
C THR A 91 -10.18 0.93 20.09
N ARG A 92 -10.11 2.18 20.54
CA ARG A 92 -10.20 3.36 19.66
C ARG A 92 -9.04 3.41 18.67
N PHE A 93 -7.82 3.25 19.17
CA PHE A 93 -6.63 3.21 18.33
C PHE A 93 -6.62 2.01 17.39
N ARG A 94 -7.11 0.84 17.84
CA ARG A 94 -7.24 -0.34 16.98
C ARG A 94 -8.22 -0.09 15.83
N ILE A 95 -9.35 0.57 16.07
CA ILE A 95 -10.30 0.92 15.00
C ILE A 95 -9.63 1.85 13.99
N ALA A 96 -9.02 2.95 14.46
CA ALA A 96 -8.31 3.89 13.60
C ALA A 96 -7.21 3.20 12.79
N TYR A 97 -6.44 2.31 13.43
CA TYR A 97 -5.39 1.54 12.79
C TYR A 97 -5.93 0.57 11.73
N VAL A 98 -7.02 -0.13 12.00
CA VAL A 98 -7.68 -1.02 11.03
C VAL A 98 -8.20 -0.21 9.84
N VAL A 99 -8.78 0.96 10.06
CA VAL A 99 -9.21 1.87 8.98
C VAL A 99 -8.00 2.36 8.16
N GLY A 100 -6.89 2.70 8.82
CA GLY A 100 -5.65 3.05 8.15
C GLY A 100 -5.10 1.90 7.30
N CYS A 101 -5.06 0.69 7.84
CA CYS A 101 -4.66 -0.52 7.10
C CYS A 101 -5.57 -0.77 5.89
N TRP A 102 -6.89 -0.54 6.05
CA TRP A 102 -7.85 -0.64 4.95
C TRP A 102 -7.54 0.39 3.85
N ALA A 103 -7.30 1.65 4.23
CA ALA A 103 -7.02 2.73 3.28
C ALA A 103 -5.72 2.48 2.50
N VAL A 104 -4.65 2.05 3.18
CA VAL A 104 -3.38 1.67 2.56
C VAL A 104 -3.58 0.47 1.64
N ALA A 105 -4.28 -0.57 2.08
CA ALA A 105 -4.56 -1.74 1.26
C ALA A 105 -5.31 -1.39 -0.02
N VAL A 106 -6.39 -0.62 0.10
CA VAL A 106 -7.18 -0.20 -1.07
C VAL A 106 -6.33 0.67 -1.99
N GLY A 107 -5.70 1.73 -1.46
CA GLY A 107 -4.93 2.69 -2.23
C GLY A 107 -3.76 2.05 -2.96
N CYS A 108 -2.92 1.28 -2.27
CA CYS A 108 -1.74 0.67 -2.89
C CYS A 108 -2.11 -0.43 -3.89
N VAL A 109 -3.11 -1.28 -3.59
CA VAL A 109 -3.54 -2.33 -4.53
C VAL A 109 -4.20 -1.70 -5.77
N MET A 110 -5.08 -0.72 -5.61
CA MET A 110 -5.68 -0.07 -6.79
C MET A 110 -4.61 0.62 -7.63
N HIS A 111 -3.67 1.34 -7.01
CA HIS A 111 -2.61 2.09 -7.69
C HIS A 111 -1.81 1.14 -8.57
N ALA A 112 -1.29 0.07 -7.95
CA ALA A 112 -0.53 -0.95 -8.65
C ALA A 112 -1.33 -1.57 -9.82
N LEU A 113 -2.60 -1.92 -9.62
CA LEU A 113 -3.40 -2.55 -10.69
C LEU A 113 -3.69 -1.60 -11.85
N VAL A 114 -4.01 -0.34 -11.56
CA VAL A 114 -4.25 0.68 -12.60
C VAL A 114 -2.96 0.91 -13.37
N ASP A 115 -1.86 1.19 -12.69
CA ASP A 115 -0.60 1.55 -13.33
C ASP A 115 -0.01 0.35 -14.08
N MET A 116 0.00 -0.86 -13.52
CA MET A 116 0.40 -2.07 -14.26
C MET A 116 -0.40 -2.24 -15.56
N THR A 117 -1.71 -2.04 -15.51
CA THR A 117 -2.57 -2.15 -16.71
C THR A 117 -2.21 -1.06 -17.73
N VAL A 118 -2.06 0.19 -17.28
CA VAL A 118 -1.64 1.31 -18.12
C VAL A 118 -0.28 1.05 -18.76
N ARG A 119 0.69 0.50 -18.02
CA ARG A 119 2.03 0.15 -18.52
C ARG A 119 1.97 -0.95 -19.57
N VAL A 120 1.20 -2.01 -19.34
CA VAL A 120 1.01 -3.09 -20.31
C VAL A 120 0.37 -2.56 -21.60
N LEU A 121 -0.67 -1.72 -21.50
CA LEU A 121 -1.29 -1.10 -22.67
C LEU A 121 -0.34 -0.15 -23.40
N SER A 122 0.48 0.60 -22.68
CA SER A 122 1.49 1.51 -23.24
C SER A 122 2.58 0.77 -24.01
N ILE A 123 3.15 -0.27 -23.41
CA ILE A 123 4.13 -1.15 -24.07
C ILE A 123 3.54 -1.82 -25.31
N GLY A 124 2.24 -2.18 -25.27
CA GLY A 124 1.51 -2.74 -26.41
C GLY A 124 1.10 -1.71 -27.48
N GLY A 125 1.36 -0.42 -27.28
CA GLY A 125 0.98 0.66 -28.19
C GLY A 125 -0.52 1.01 -28.19
N ALA A 126 -1.30 0.45 -27.26
CA ALA A 126 -2.74 0.67 -27.15
C ALA A 126 -3.10 1.95 -26.36
N LEU A 127 -2.16 2.50 -25.60
CA LEU A 127 -2.34 3.71 -24.80
C LEU A 127 -1.07 4.56 -24.81
N ALA A 128 -1.17 5.88 -25.00
CA ALA A 128 -0.02 6.76 -24.90
C ALA A 128 0.06 7.37 -23.49
N VAL A 129 1.10 7.03 -22.74
CA VAL A 129 1.38 7.63 -21.42
C VAL A 129 2.09 8.97 -21.61
N ALA A 130 1.52 10.03 -21.07
CA ALA A 130 2.15 11.34 -21.00
C ALA A 130 2.91 11.51 -19.68
N TYR A 131 4.24 11.57 -19.74
CA TYR A 131 5.06 11.95 -18.59
C TYR A 131 5.05 13.47 -18.40
N PRO A 132 5.08 13.98 -17.14
CA PRO A 132 5.02 15.42 -16.89
C PRO A 132 6.21 16.15 -17.52
N SER A 133 5.96 17.01 -18.50
CA SER A 133 6.98 17.83 -19.14
C SER A 133 7.63 18.84 -18.18
N ALA A 134 7.00 19.09 -17.03
CA ALA A 134 7.58 19.87 -15.94
C ALA A 134 8.76 19.17 -15.25
N LEU A 135 8.84 17.84 -15.31
CA LEU A 135 9.91 17.06 -14.67
C LEU A 135 10.99 16.60 -15.66
N TRP A 136 10.56 16.16 -16.84
CA TRP A 136 11.42 15.46 -17.79
C TRP A 136 11.78 16.33 -19.00
N SER A 137 13.07 16.42 -19.31
CA SER A 137 13.55 17.01 -20.57
C SER A 137 13.48 16.01 -21.72
N SER A 138 13.73 14.73 -21.41
CA SER A 138 13.49 13.59 -22.28
C SER A 138 13.18 12.37 -21.42
N VAL A 139 12.36 11.45 -21.94
CA VAL A 139 12.05 10.17 -21.28
C VAL A 139 12.01 9.07 -22.33
N ASP A 140 12.64 7.94 -22.01
CA ASP A 140 12.39 6.68 -22.68
C ASP A 140 11.14 6.08 -22.04
N VAL A 141 10.00 6.27 -22.71
CA VAL A 141 8.68 5.80 -22.24
C VAL A 141 8.68 4.30 -21.98
N ARG A 142 9.34 3.51 -22.84
CA ARG A 142 9.37 2.06 -22.69
C ARG A 142 10.20 1.66 -21.47
N ALA A 143 11.35 2.28 -21.26
CA ALA A 143 12.16 2.03 -20.06
C ALA A 143 11.41 2.42 -18.78
N ALA A 144 10.71 3.57 -18.79
CA ALA A 144 9.90 4.02 -17.67
C ALA A 144 8.74 3.07 -17.36
N ASP A 145 8.02 2.61 -18.39
CA ASP A 145 6.91 1.67 -18.24
C ASP A 145 7.39 0.31 -17.70
N LEU A 146 8.55 -0.17 -18.14
CA LEU A 146 9.15 -1.41 -17.63
C LEU A 146 9.61 -1.27 -16.18
N GLN A 147 10.20 -0.13 -15.83
CA GLN A 147 10.62 0.16 -14.46
C GLN A 147 9.43 0.22 -13.49
N ASP A 148 8.32 0.83 -13.90
CA ASP A 148 7.10 0.82 -13.10
C ASP A 148 6.53 -0.61 -13.00
N LEU A 149 6.35 -1.29 -14.14
CA LEU A 149 5.72 -2.62 -14.21
C LEU A 149 6.46 -3.70 -13.39
N PHE A 150 7.80 -3.68 -13.39
CA PHE A 150 8.61 -4.70 -12.72
C PHE A 150 9.26 -4.23 -11.41
N GLY A 151 9.23 -2.93 -11.13
CA GLY A 151 9.85 -2.33 -9.94
C GLY A 151 8.82 -1.69 -9.02
N ASN A 152 8.31 -0.53 -9.43
CA ASN A 152 7.51 0.32 -8.54
C ASN A 152 6.13 -0.28 -8.22
N GLU A 153 5.38 -0.74 -9.22
CA GLU A 153 4.01 -1.23 -9.02
C GLU A 153 3.92 -2.54 -8.22
N PRO A 154 4.77 -3.55 -8.46
CA PRO A 154 4.80 -4.75 -7.62
C PRO A 154 5.06 -4.40 -6.15
N TRP A 155 5.85 -3.34 -5.89
CA TRP A 155 6.10 -2.89 -4.53
C TRP A 155 4.82 -2.46 -3.82
N PHE A 156 4.05 -1.58 -4.45
CA PHE A 156 2.77 -1.09 -3.92
C PHE A 156 1.76 -2.23 -3.78
N LEU A 157 1.70 -3.16 -4.72
CA LEU A 157 0.80 -4.31 -4.63
C LEU A 157 1.09 -5.15 -3.37
N VAL A 158 2.36 -5.50 -3.15
CA VAL A 158 2.78 -6.28 -1.98
C VAL A 158 2.52 -5.49 -0.69
N GLU A 159 2.86 -4.21 -0.65
CA GLU A 159 2.61 -3.33 0.51
C GLU A 159 1.12 -3.31 0.89
N GLY A 160 0.24 -3.12 -0.09
CA GLY A 160 -1.20 -3.10 0.11
C GLY A 160 -1.74 -4.44 0.61
N VAL A 161 -1.25 -5.57 0.06
CA VAL A 161 -1.63 -6.91 0.53
C VAL A 161 -1.17 -7.15 1.98
N LEU A 162 0.05 -6.73 2.33
CA LEU A 162 0.60 -6.89 3.69
C LEU A 162 -0.22 -6.08 4.70
N PHE A 163 -0.50 -4.80 4.43
CA PHE A 163 -1.35 -3.97 5.30
C PHE A 163 -2.80 -4.47 5.36
N GLY A 164 -3.35 -4.96 4.26
CA GLY A 164 -4.67 -5.59 4.23
C GLY A 164 -4.72 -6.81 5.15
N ALA A 165 -3.71 -7.69 5.07
CA ALA A 165 -3.62 -8.87 5.93
C ALA A 165 -3.44 -8.50 7.42
N ILE A 166 -2.62 -7.49 7.73
CA ILE A 166 -2.49 -6.95 9.09
C ILE A 166 -3.85 -6.44 9.60
N GLY A 167 -4.53 -5.62 8.79
CA GLY A 167 -5.85 -5.08 9.12
C GLY A 167 -6.87 -6.18 9.42
N VAL A 168 -6.95 -7.22 8.58
CA VAL A 168 -7.81 -8.39 8.81
C VAL A 168 -7.50 -9.08 10.13
N LEU A 169 -6.21 -9.29 10.46
CA LEU A 169 -5.81 -9.94 11.71
C LEU A 169 -6.13 -9.09 12.95
N CYS A 170 -6.11 -7.76 12.82
CA CYS A 170 -6.48 -6.83 13.87
C CYS A 170 -8.01 -6.75 14.12
N VAL A 171 -8.85 -7.25 13.19
CA VAL A 171 -10.30 -7.35 13.40
C VAL A 171 -10.65 -8.60 14.22
N ARG A 172 -11.35 -8.42 15.35
CA ARG A 172 -11.63 -9.52 16.30
C ARG A 172 -12.70 -10.50 15.82
N SER A 173 -13.78 -10.01 15.21
CA SER A 173 -14.93 -10.85 14.86
C SER A 173 -14.82 -11.43 13.45
N ARG A 174 -15.29 -12.67 13.25
CA ARG A 174 -15.32 -13.31 11.92
C ARG A 174 -16.16 -12.53 10.92
N ARG A 175 -17.31 -11.99 11.36
CA ARG A 175 -18.17 -11.12 10.54
C ARG A 175 -17.47 -9.83 10.17
N GLY A 176 -16.74 -9.21 11.11
CA GLY A 176 -15.95 -8.01 10.85
C GLY A 176 -14.83 -8.25 9.84
N ARG A 177 -14.11 -9.37 9.95
CA ARG A 177 -13.06 -9.75 8.98
C ARG A 177 -13.61 -9.90 7.57
N ARG A 178 -14.75 -10.58 7.45
CA ARG A 178 -15.46 -10.70 6.16
C ARG A 178 -15.88 -9.34 5.63
N GLY A 179 -16.44 -8.48 6.49
CA GLY A 179 -16.84 -7.12 6.12
C GLY A 179 -15.67 -6.28 5.63
N PHE A 180 -14.55 -6.28 6.35
CA PHE A 180 -13.30 -5.62 5.96
C PHE A 180 -12.81 -6.09 4.59
N PHE A 181 -12.74 -7.41 4.40
CA PHE A 181 -12.23 -7.98 3.16
C PHE A 181 -13.14 -7.64 1.98
N LEU A 182 -14.45 -7.85 2.12
CA LEU A 182 -15.42 -7.56 1.06
C LEU A 182 -15.46 -6.08 0.72
N SER A 183 -15.41 -5.19 1.72
CA SER A 183 -15.38 -3.74 1.45
C SER A 183 -14.09 -3.31 0.76
N ALA A 184 -12.94 -3.88 1.13
CA ALA A 184 -11.68 -3.61 0.46
C ALA A 184 -11.70 -4.08 -1.01
N VAL A 185 -12.14 -5.31 -1.26
CA VAL A 185 -12.26 -5.86 -2.63
C VAL A 185 -13.20 -5.01 -3.48
N LEU A 186 -14.36 -4.65 -2.96
CA LEU A 186 -15.32 -3.81 -3.68
C LEU A 186 -14.73 -2.42 -3.97
N ALA A 187 -14.10 -1.78 -2.98
CA ALA A 187 -13.48 -0.47 -3.13
C ALA A 187 -12.33 -0.50 -4.15
N ILE A 188 -11.47 -1.53 -4.12
CA ILE A 188 -10.41 -1.75 -5.11
C ILE A 188 -11.02 -1.90 -6.51
N ALA A 189 -12.04 -2.76 -6.67
CA ALA A 189 -12.66 -2.98 -7.98
C ALA A 189 -13.26 -1.68 -8.56
N VAL A 190 -13.97 -0.90 -7.73
CA VAL A 190 -14.54 0.39 -8.14
C VAL A 190 -13.44 1.40 -8.45
N ALA A 191 -12.41 1.53 -7.60
CA ALA A 191 -11.32 2.46 -7.81
C ALA A 191 -10.49 2.13 -9.05
N VAL A 192 -10.24 0.84 -9.32
CA VAL A 192 -9.58 0.37 -10.55
C VAL A 192 -10.41 0.71 -11.77
N ALA A 193 -11.72 0.45 -11.76
CA ALA A 193 -12.60 0.81 -12.87
C ALA A 193 -12.56 2.32 -13.16
N ILE A 194 -12.67 3.15 -12.12
CA ILE A 194 -12.57 4.62 -12.24
C ILE A 194 -11.19 5.03 -12.76
N GLY A 195 -10.11 4.45 -12.22
CA GLY A 195 -8.73 4.76 -12.63
C GLY A 195 -8.48 4.44 -14.10
N LEU A 196 -8.94 3.27 -14.57
CA LEU A 196 -8.80 2.86 -15.98
C LEU A 196 -9.66 3.72 -16.92
N LEU A 197 -10.89 4.07 -16.52
CA LEU A 197 -11.74 4.99 -17.29
C LEU A 197 -11.12 6.39 -17.38
N THR A 198 -10.44 6.84 -16.31
CA THR A 198 -9.73 8.13 -16.29
C THR A 198 -8.48 8.09 -17.16
N ALA A 199 -7.68 7.02 -17.04
CA ALA A 199 -6.46 6.84 -17.84
C ALA A 199 -6.74 6.75 -19.34
N SER A 200 -7.87 6.14 -19.71
CA SER A 200 -8.33 6.03 -21.11
C SER A 200 -9.10 7.26 -21.61
N GLY A 201 -9.26 8.31 -20.80
CA GLY A 201 -9.91 9.56 -21.19
C GLY A 201 -11.45 9.53 -21.24
N HIS A 202 -12.08 8.46 -20.74
CA HIS A 202 -13.54 8.37 -20.63
C HIS A 202 -14.09 9.17 -19.44
N LEU A 203 -13.24 9.50 -18.47
CA LEU A 203 -13.54 10.40 -17.37
C LEU A 203 -12.57 11.59 -17.36
N PRO A 204 -13.00 12.77 -16.89
CA PRO A 204 -12.09 13.90 -16.71
C PRO A 204 -10.95 13.50 -15.76
N ARG A 205 -9.73 13.95 -16.07
CA ARG A 205 -8.54 13.68 -15.24
C ARG A 205 -8.72 14.30 -13.86
N VAL A 206 -9.14 13.50 -12.89
CA VAL A 206 -9.03 13.85 -11.47
C VAL A 206 -7.58 13.58 -11.09
N ILE A 207 -6.75 14.63 -11.19
CA ILE A 207 -5.34 14.56 -10.83
C ILE A 207 -5.25 14.25 -9.33
N VAL A 208 -4.80 13.05 -8.99
CA VAL A 208 -4.11 12.81 -7.72
C VAL A 208 -2.69 12.46 -8.12
N GLY A 209 -1.84 13.49 -8.17
CA GLY A 209 -0.39 13.37 -8.35
C GLY A 209 0.32 13.24 -7.01
#